data_AF-A0AAV4R9L8-F1
#
_entry.id   AF-A0AAV4R9L8-F1
#
_cell.length_a   1.000
_cell.length_b   1.000
_cell.length_c   1.000
_cell.angle_alpha   90.00
_cell.angle_beta   90.00
_cell.angle_gamma   90.00
#
_symmetry.space_group_name_H-M   'P 1'
#
loop_
_entity.id
_entity.type
_entity.pdbx_description
1 polymer ?
#
loop_
_entity_poly.entity_id
_entity_poly.type
_entity_poly.pdbx_seq_one_letter_code
_entity_poly.pdbx_strand_id
1 'polypeptide(L)'
;MNKVDVLKLSLLLQGIPYAQPPVGNLRWKKPFHCGQMHPGATLRIISKTSFGSPCFQLNPFLKQFEGQEDCLYLNVWTPTLDPEVRD
;
A
#
# COMPACT_ATOMS: atom_id res chain seq x y z
N MET A 1 -30.94 -19.62 -6.98
CA MET A 1 -29.48 -19.38 -6.99
C MET A 1 -29.28 -17.92 -6.63
N ASN A 2 -29.08 -17.65 -5.35
CA ASN A 2 -29.24 -16.31 -4.80
C ASN A 2 -27.89 -15.59 -4.82
N LYS A 3 -27.94 -14.32 -5.21
CA LYS A 3 -26.85 -13.35 -5.36
C LYS A 3 -26.04 -13.05 -4.07
N VAL A 4 -26.17 -13.90 -3.05
CA VAL A 4 -25.75 -13.67 -1.66
C VAL A 4 -24.36 -14.25 -1.36
N ASP A 5 -23.82 -15.13 -2.20
CA ASP A 5 -22.52 -15.80 -1.96
C ASP A 5 -21.30 -15.12 -2.60
N VAL A 6 -21.46 -13.95 -3.23
CA VAL A 6 -20.33 -13.17 -3.79
C VAL A 6 -19.59 -12.36 -2.70
N LEU A 7 -20.07 -12.41 -1.46
CA LEU A 7 -19.36 -11.93 -0.27
C LEU A 7 -18.32 -12.95 0.24
N LYS A 8 -17.66 -13.70 -0.66
CA LYS A 8 -16.32 -14.21 -0.36
C LYS A 8 -15.48 -12.97 -0.03
N LEU A 9 -15.07 -12.87 1.23
CA LEU A 9 -14.43 -11.72 1.84
C LEU A 9 -13.29 -11.21 0.94
N SER A 10 -13.55 -10.20 0.13
CA SER A 10 -12.51 -9.55 -0.65
C SER A 10 -11.66 -8.73 0.30
N LEU A 11 -10.37 -9.05 0.39
CA LEU A 11 -9.45 -8.29 1.22
C LEU A 11 -8.91 -7.12 0.40
N LEU A 12 -9.07 -5.92 0.96
CA LEU A 12 -8.54 -4.66 0.45
C LEU A 12 -7.43 -4.21 1.40
N LEU A 13 -6.18 -4.26 0.95
CA LEU A 13 -5.04 -3.76 1.70
C LEU A 13 -4.52 -2.50 1.02
N GLN A 14 -4.57 -1.37 1.71
CA GLN A 14 -4.17 -0.09 1.15
C GLN A 14 -3.06 0.54 1.99
N GLY A 15 -2.20 1.33 1.34
CA GLY A 15 -1.17 2.10 2.03
C GLY A 15 -0.13 1.26 2.77
N ILE A 16 0.19 0.05 2.26
CA ILE A 16 1.22 -0.83 2.80
C ILE A 16 2.60 -0.22 2.47
N PRO A 17 3.42 0.15 3.46
CA PRO A 17 4.78 0.62 3.18
C PRO A 17 5.64 -0.53 2.65
N TYR A 18 6.34 -0.31 1.52
CA TYR A 18 7.25 -1.30 0.93
C TYR A 18 8.73 -0.90 1.03
N ALA A 19 9.01 0.39 1.25
CA ALA A 19 10.34 0.89 1.60
C ALA A 19 10.24 2.02 2.64
N GLN A 20 11.36 2.31 3.32
CA GLN A 20 11.44 3.47 4.21
C GLN A 20 11.21 4.77 3.44
N PRO A 21 10.60 5.80 4.06
CA PRO A 21 10.38 7.09 3.41
C PRO A 21 11.70 7.68 2.86
N PRO A 22 11.77 8.06 1.57
CA PRO A 22 12.98 8.54 0.90
C PRO A 22 13.27 10.02 1.22
N VAL A 23 13.19 10.39 2.50
CA VAL A 23 13.39 11.75 3.01
C VAL A 23 14.75 11.91 3.70
N GLY A 24 15.20 13.15 3.86
CA GLY A 24 16.44 13.47 4.57
C GLY A 24 17.65 12.70 3.99
N ASN A 25 18.33 11.95 4.84
CA ASN A 25 19.53 11.17 4.47
C ASN A 25 19.25 9.99 3.52
N LEU A 26 17.98 9.64 3.29
CA LEU A 26 17.56 8.60 2.36
C LEU A 26 17.16 9.15 0.98
N ARG A 27 17.04 10.48 0.85
CA ARG A 27 16.73 11.12 -0.42
C ARG A 27 17.82 10.79 -1.45
N TRP A 28 17.38 10.48 -2.68
CA TRP A 28 18.25 10.09 -3.81
C TRP A 28 19.06 8.80 -3.62
N LYS A 29 18.74 8.01 -2.59
CA LYS A 29 19.30 6.67 -2.42
C LYS A 29 18.32 5.63 -2.94
N LYS A 30 18.85 4.43 -3.21
CA LYS A 30 18.01 3.27 -3.50
C LYS A 30 17.01 3.05 -2.35
N PRO A 31 15.76 2.62 -2.65
CA PRO A 31 14.79 2.29 -1.62
C PRO A 31 15.38 1.34 -0.58
N PHE A 32 15.15 1.66 0.68
CA PHE A 32 15.71 0.90 1.79
C PHE A 32 14.61 0.09 2.47
N HIS A 33 14.92 -1.16 2.82
CA HIS A 33 13.92 -2.15 3.22
C HIS A 33 13.16 -1.74 4.50
N CYS A 34 11.82 -1.86 4.48
CA CYS A 34 10.95 -1.54 5.63
C CYS A 34 11.20 -2.41 6.87
N GLY A 35 11.76 -3.62 6.71
CA GLY A 35 11.91 -4.57 7.82
C GLY A 35 12.74 -4.05 8.99
N GLN A 36 13.56 -3.01 8.77
CA GLN A 36 14.31 -2.36 9.85
C GLN A 36 13.50 -1.33 10.65
N MET A 37 12.38 -0.82 10.10
CA MET A 37 11.48 0.09 10.83
C MET A 37 10.59 -0.65 11.83
N HIS A 38 10.32 -1.94 11.59
CA HIS A 38 9.36 -2.71 12.37
C HIS A 38 9.78 -4.19 12.46
N PRO A 39 10.58 -4.56 13.46
CA PRO A 39 10.79 -5.97 13.79
C PRO A 39 9.42 -6.58 14.16
N GLY A 40 8.83 -7.38 13.27
CA GLY A 40 7.48 -7.95 13.44
C GLY A 40 6.33 -7.23 12.72
N ALA A 41 6.60 -6.29 11.79
CA ALA A 41 5.56 -5.58 11.02
C ALA A 41 4.65 -6.44 10.15
N THR A 42 4.97 -7.72 9.97
CA THR A 42 4.36 -8.57 8.95
C THR A 42 2.84 -8.74 9.12
N LEU A 43 2.29 -8.46 10.31
CA LEU A 43 0.85 -8.59 10.59
C LEU A 43 0.12 -7.27 10.92
N ARG A 44 0.80 -6.24 11.42
CA ARG A 44 0.16 -4.96 11.83
C ARG A 44 -0.19 -4.04 10.65
N ILE A 45 0.46 -4.25 9.50
CA ILE A 45 0.23 -3.48 8.27
C ILE A 45 -1.08 -3.90 7.55
N ILE A 46 -1.62 -5.08 7.87
CA ILE A 46 -2.77 -5.70 7.19
C ILE A 46 -4.09 -4.92 7.42
N SER A 47 -4.14 -3.95 8.35
CA SER A 47 -5.38 -3.23 8.69
C SER A 47 -5.44 -1.77 8.21
N LYS A 48 -4.60 -1.33 7.26
CA LYS A 48 -4.82 0.00 6.66
C LYS A 48 -5.90 -0.08 5.58
N THR A 49 -7.00 0.64 5.83
CA THR A 49 -8.12 0.85 4.91
C THR A 49 -8.05 2.20 4.20
N SER A 50 -6.86 2.82 4.17
CA SER A 50 -6.63 4.11 3.54
C SER A 50 -5.38 4.09 2.67
N PHE A 51 -5.43 4.84 1.57
CA PHE A 51 -4.30 5.02 0.67
C PHE A 51 -3.17 5.80 1.35
N GLY A 52 -1.93 5.46 0.97
CA GLY A 52 -0.76 6.31 1.23
C GLY A 52 -0.79 7.57 0.37
N SER A 53 0.06 8.55 0.70
CA SER A 53 0.22 9.75 -0.13
C SER A 53 0.81 9.38 -1.50
N PRO A 54 0.36 9.99 -2.61
CA PRO A 54 1.05 9.85 -3.88
C PRO A 54 2.42 10.52 -3.81
N CYS A 55 3.34 10.08 -4.69
CA CYS A 55 4.63 10.75 -4.79
C CYS A 55 4.48 12.16 -5.33
N PHE A 56 5.34 13.05 -4.83
CA PHE A 56 5.39 14.45 -5.25
C PHE A 56 5.49 14.56 -6.77
N GLN A 57 4.46 15.15 -7.39
CA GLN A 57 4.35 15.29 -8.84
C GLN A 57 3.49 16.49 -9.23
N LEU A 58 3.59 16.93 -10.48
CA LEU A 58 2.68 17.92 -11.04
C LEU A 58 1.41 17.21 -11.50
N ASN A 59 0.26 17.52 -10.87
CA ASN A 59 -1.03 17.02 -11.33
C ASN A 59 -1.36 17.63 -12.71
N PRO A 60 -1.50 16.83 -13.77
CA PRO A 60 -1.66 17.35 -15.13
C PRO A 60 -3.01 18.02 -15.38
N PHE A 61 -4.04 17.69 -14.56
CA PHE A 61 -5.39 18.22 -14.68
C PHE A 61 -5.55 19.52 -13.88
N LEU A 62 -5.08 19.53 -12.63
CA LEU A 62 -5.18 20.69 -11.74
C LEU A 62 -4.09 21.73 -11.97
N LYS A 63 -3.02 21.38 -12.70
CA LYS A 63 -1.82 22.22 -12.92
C LYS A 63 -1.17 22.68 -11.59
N GLN A 64 -1.24 21.84 -10.58
CA GLN A 64 -0.69 22.10 -9.24
C GLN A 64 0.17 20.91 -8.79
N PHE A 65 1.17 21.19 -7.96
CA PHE A 65 1.95 20.13 -7.33
C PHE A 65 1.13 19.46 -6.22
N GLU A 66 1.16 18.13 -6.17
CA GLU A 66 0.50 17.31 -5.16
C GLU A 66 1.42 16.19 -4.67
N GLY A 67 1.05 15.56 -3.56
CA GLY A 67 1.78 14.42 -2.99
C GLY A 67 2.86 14.80 -1.98
N GLN A 68 3.54 13.78 -1.46
CA GLN A 68 4.59 13.88 -0.46
C GLN A 68 5.82 13.07 -0.88
N GLU A 69 6.96 13.30 -0.24
CA GLU A 69 8.14 12.44 -0.42
C GLU A 69 8.00 11.09 0.29
N ASP A 70 7.28 11.07 1.42
CA ASP A 70 6.84 9.83 2.04
C ASP A 70 5.67 9.25 1.22
N CYS A 71 6.00 8.50 0.17
CA CYS A 71 5.05 7.97 -0.80
C CYS A 71 5.28 6.51 -1.22
N LEU A 72 6.23 5.79 -0.58
CA LEU A 72 6.62 4.43 -0.98
C LEU A 72 5.65 3.38 -0.41
N TYR A 73 4.40 3.45 -0.88
CA TYR A 73 3.29 2.59 -0.50
C TYR A 73 2.79 1.75 -1.67
N LEU A 74 2.25 0.58 -1.36
CA LEU A 74 1.54 -0.29 -2.30
C LEU A 74 0.17 -0.66 -1.77
N ASN A 75 -0.69 -1.12 -2.67
CA ASN A 75 -2.04 -1.56 -2.39
C ASN A 75 -2.23 -2.95 -3.01
N VAL A 76 -2.92 -3.85 -2.30
CA VAL A 76 -3.18 -5.23 -2.72
C VAL A 76 -4.67 -5.53 -2.62
N TRP A 77 -5.23 -6.10 -3.68
CA TRP A 77 -6.62 -6.54 -3.75
C TRP A 77 -6.65 -8.02 -4.05
N THR A 78 -7.38 -8.79 -3.23
CA THR A 78 -7.60 -10.21 -3.47
C THR A 78 -9.07 -10.58 -3.25
N PRO A 79 -9.68 -11.41 -4.12
CA PRO A 79 -11.06 -11.85 -3.95
C PRO A 79 -11.24 -12.78 -2.73
N THR A 80 -10.16 -13.40 -2.26
CA THR A 80 -10.18 -14.29 -1.10
C THR A 80 -8.80 -14.38 -0.46
N LEU A 81 -8.76 -14.71 0.84
CA LEU A 81 -7.54 -15.10 1.56
C LEU A 81 -7.38 -16.60 1.70
N ASP A 82 -8.36 -17.35 1.21
CA ASP A 82 -8.35 -18.81 1.24
C ASP A 82 -7.27 -19.33 0.27
N PRO A 83 -6.18 -19.95 0.78
CA PRO A 83 -5.10 -20.46 -0.06
C PRO A 83 -5.51 -21.67 -0.92
N GLU A 84 -6.65 -22.30 -0.60
CA GLU A 84 -7.16 -23.49 -1.29
C GLU A 84 -8.06 -23.14 -2.48
N VAL A 85 -8.56 -21.90 -2.54
CA VAL A 85 -9.30 -21.39 -3.70
C VAL A 85 -8.28 -21.03 -4.78
N ARG A 86 -7.92 -22.01 -5.60
CA ARG A 86 -7.26 -21.81 -6.90
C ARG A 86 -8.32 -21.75 -8.00
N ASP A 87 -8.14 -20.83 -8.92
CA ASP A 87 -8.99 -20.65 -10.12
C ASP A 87 -9.06 -21.91 -10.99
#